data_AF-A0A4Q9JU49-F1
#
_entry.id   AF-A0A4Q9JU49-F1
#
_cell.length_a   1.000
_cell.length_b   1.000
_cell.length_c   1.000
_cell.angle_alpha   90.00
_cell.angle_beta   90.00
_cell.angle_gamma   90.00
#
_symmetry.space_group_name_H-M   'P 1'
#
loop_
_entity.id
_entity.type
_entity.pdbx_description
1 polymer ?
#
loop_
_entity_poly.entity_id
_entity_poly.type
_entity_poly.pdbx_seq_one_letter_code
_entity_poly.pdbx_strand_id
1 'polypeptide(L)' 'MSFEEKLEKANEALEKLNNNELTLNESIKIYKMGLENIKKARMELDKAKLEVEKINE' A
#
# COMPACT_ATOMS: atom_id res chain seq x y z
N MET A 1 10.09 6.46 1.86
CA MET A 1 9.57 5.24 1.24
C MET A 1 9.17 5.58 -0.19
N SER A 2 9.70 4.88 -1.18
CA SER A 2 9.29 5.00 -2.57
C SER A 2 7.89 4.42 -2.81
N PHE A 3 7.34 4.57 -4.01
CA PHE A 3 6.08 3.95 -4.39
C PHE A 3 6.19 2.42 -4.37
N GLU A 4 7.29 1.90 -4.92
CA GLU A 4 7.61 0.47 -5.01
C GLU A 4 7.73 -0.15 -3.62
N GLU A 5 8.44 0.51 -2.69
CA GLU A 5 8.57 0.04 -1.30
C GLU A 5 7.21 -0.02 -0.56
N LYS A 6 6.26 0.88 -0.89
CA LYS A 6 4.91 0.84 -0.30
C LYS A 6 4.11 -0.35 -0.83
N LEU A 7 4.23 -0.65 -2.12
CA LEU A 7 3.59 -1.81 -2.72
C LEU A 7 4.18 -3.11 -2.18
N GLU A 8 5.50 -3.18 -2.05
CA GLU A 8 6.20 -4.33 -1.47
C GLU A 8 5.71 -4.61 -0.04
N LYS A 9 5.67 -3.59 0.83
CA LYS A 9 5.15 -3.74 2.19
C LYS A 9 3.67 -4.10 2.26
N ALA A 10 2.87 -3.67 1.27
CA ALA A 10 1.47 -4.09 1.19
C ALA A 10 1.36 -5.59 0.80
N ASN A 11 2.20 -6.06 -0.12
CA ASN A 11 2.27 -7.46 -0.50
C ASN A 11 2.77 -8.34 0.66
N GLU A 12 3.83 -7.93 1.37
CA GLU A 12 4.30 -8.64 2.55
C GLU A 12 3.21 -8.74 3.64
N ALA A 13 2.39 -7.69 3.80
CA ALA A 13 1.28 -7.71 4.74
C ALA A 13 0.22 -8.75 4.32
N LEU A 14 -0.08 -8.86 3.02
CA LEU A 14 -0.99 -9.88 2.49
C LEU A 14 -0.43 -11.29 2.64
N GLU A 15 0.86 -11.51 2.36
CA GLU A 15 1.52 -12.80 2.55
C GLU A 15 1.49 -13.23 4.02
N LYS A 16 1.76 -12.30 4.94
CA LYS A 16 1.67 -12.56 6.39
C LYS A 16 0.24 -12.94 6.80
N LEU A 17 -0.78 -12.28 6.26
CA LEU A 17 -2.18 -12.61 6.53
C LEU A 17 -2.60 -13.99 6.00
N ASN A 18 -1.94 -14.48 4.94
CA ASN A 18 -2.18 -15.82 4.40
C ASN A 18 -1.50 -16.93 5.23
N ASN A 19 -0.48 -16.60 6.02
CA ASN A 19 0.09 -17.52 6.98
C ASN A 19 -0.80 -17.58 8.23
N ASN A 20 -1.53 -18.69 8.40
CA ASN A 20 -2.52 -18.95 9.46
C ASN A 20 -1.96 -19.01 10.91
N GLU A 21 -0.80 -18.42 11.17
CA GLU A 21 -0.15 -18.39 12.49
C GLU A 21 -0.44 -17.10 13.28
N LEU A 22 -1.28 -16.21 12.75
CA LEU A 22 -1.58 -14.92 13.37
C LEU A 22 -2.81 -14.99 14.28
N THR A 23 -2.75 -14.29 15.42
CA THR A 23 -3.96 -13.98 16.18
C THR A 23 -4.84 -12.99 15.40
N LEU A 24 -6.13 -12.94 15.74
CA LEU A 24 -7.07 -11.98 15.14
C LEU A 24 -6.58 -10.53 15.28
N ASN A 25 -6.01 -10.18 16.43
CA ASN A 25 -5.56 -8.82 16.72
C ASN A 25 -4.32 -8.45 15.89
N GLU A 26 -3.39 -9.38 15.68
CA GLU A 26 -2.25 -9.20 14.78
C GLU A 26 -2.69 -9.08 13.33
N SER A 27 -3.64 -9.92 12.90
CA SER A 27 -4.22 -9.86 11.56
C SER A 27 -4.85 -8.49 11.28
N ILE A 28 -5.59 -7.93 12.24
CA ILE A 28 -6.18 -6.58 12.11
C ILE A 28 -5.09 -5.51 11.99
N LYS A 29 -4.01 -5.59 12.77
CA LYS A 29 -2.90 -4.62 12.70
C LYS A 29 -2.21 -4.68 11.34
N ILE A 30 -1.85 -5.88 10.88
CA ILE A 30 -1.18 -6.11 9.59
C ILE A 30 -2.07 -5.62 8.44
N TYR A 31 -3.36 -5.94 8.48
CA TYR A 31 -4.32 -5.49 7.47
C TYR A 31 -4.42 -3.96 7.40
N LYS A 32 -4.52 -3.28 8.56
CA LYS A 32 -4.54 -1.81 8.61
C LYS A 32 -3.26 -1.20 8.05
N MET A 33 -2.11 -1.77 8.36
CA MET A 33 -0.82 -1.30 7.84
C MET A 33 -0.73 -1.47 6.32
N GLY A 34 -1.15 -2.63 5.79
CA GLY A 34 -1.20 -2.89 4.35
C GLY A 34 -2.11 -1.88 3.63
N LEU A 35 -3.32 -1.65 4.16
CA LEU A 35 -4.25 -0.66 3.61
C LEU A 35 -3.67 0.76 3.60
N GLU A 36 -2.97 1.16 4.66
CA GLU A 36 -2.36 2.48 4.72
C GLU A 36 -1.27 2.66 3.66
N ASN A 37 -0.44 1.65 3.44
CA ASN A 37 0.58 1.67 2.39
C ASN A 37 -0.04 1.75 0.98
N ILE A 38 -1.10 0.97 0.71
CA ILE A 38 -1.84 1.03 -0.56
C ILE A 38 -2.44 2.42 -0.77
N LYS A 39 -3.04 3.01 0.27
CA LYS A 39 -3.63 4.35 0.18
C LYS A 39 -2.58 5.40 -0.17
N LYS A 40 -1.41 5.36 0.47
CA LYS A 40 -0.30 6.28 0.19
C LYS A 40 0.24 6.11 -1.22
N ALA A 41 0.41 4.86 -1.68
CA ALA A 41 0.84 4.58 -3.04
C ALA A 41 -0.16 5.13 -4.08
N ARG A 42 -1.47 4.95 -3.85
CA ARG A 42 -2.51 5.51 -4.72
C ARG A 42 -2.44 7.04 -4.80
N MET A 43 -2.25 7.73 -3.67
CA MET A 43 -2.11 9.19 -3.66
C MET A 43 -0.90 9.68 -4.46
N GLU A 44 0.22 8.95 -4.44
CA GLU A 44 1.40 9.27 -5.25
C GLU A 44 1.12 9.08 -6.75
N LEU A 45 0.42 8.00 -7.11
CA LEU A 45 -0.03 7.73 -8.47
C LEU A 45 -0.96 8.82 -9.00
N ASP A 46 -1.92 9.26 -8.20
CA ASP A 46 -2.87 10.30 -8.58
C ASP A 46 -2.18 11.65 -8.80
N LYS A 47 -1.18 11.99 -7.96
CA LYS A 47 -0.34 13.18 -8.17
C LYS A 47 0.46 13.11 -9.46
N ALA A 48 1.11 11.97 -9.73
CA ALA A 48 1.89 11.78 -10.95
C ALA A 48 1.01 11.90 -12.21
N LYS A 49 -0.21 11.36 -12.18
CA LYS A 49 -1.18 11.53 -13.27
C LYS A 49 -1.54 12.99 -13.51
N LEU A 50 -1.84 13.73 -12.45
CA LEU A 50 -2.19 15.15 -12.54
C LEU A 50 -1.02 16.00 -13.09
N GLU A 51 0.23 15.66 -12.73
CA GLU A 51 1.41 16.32 -13.29
C GLU A 51 1.56 16.07 -14.78
N VAL A 52 1.33 14.84 -15.24
CA VAL A 52 1.36 14.48 -16.67
C VAL A 52 0.23 15.17 -17.44
N GLU A 53 -0.98 15.22 -16.89
CA GLU A 53 -2.12 15.92 -17.51
C GLU A 53 -1.83 17.41 -17.72
N LYS A 54 -1.22 18.08 -16.73
CA LYS A 54 -0.83 19.50 -16.83
C LYS A 54 0.27 19.80 -17.85
N ILE A 55 1.08 18.82 -18.24
CA ILE A 55 2.10 19.00 -19.29
C ILE A 55 1.46 18.94 -20.68
N ASN A 56 0.29 18.31 -20.81
CA ASN A 56 -0.44 18.17 -22.06
C ASN A 56 -1.46 19.31 -22.32
N GLU A 57 -1.60 20.28 -21.40
CA GLU A 57 -2.31 21.56 -21.58
C GLU A 57 -1.34 22.68 -21.97
#